data_AF-A0A7L2RCD4-F1
#
_entry.id   AF-A0A7L2RCD4-F1
#
_cell.length_a   1.000
_cell.length_b   1.000
_cell.length_c   1.000
_cell.angle_alpha   90.00
_cell.angle_beta   90.00
_cell.angle_gamma   90.00
#
_symmetry.space_group_name_H-M   'P 1'
#
loop_
_entity.id
_entity.type
_entity.pdbx_description
1 polymer ?
#
loop_
_entity_poly.entity_id
_entity_poly.type
_entity_poly.pdbx_seq_one_letter_code
_entity_poly.pdbx_strand_id
1 'polypeptide(L)'
;VLLGQSSDGIVFSTDDYFRQQDGYGYTYNAAHLGDAHDWNQKRAKQAMEQGKSPVIIDNTNTQAWEMKPYVEVALEKGYRVEFHEPDTWWKFDPEELEKRNKHGVTREKIAQMLERYEYQISIPIVMNSVAPPHKNTQRPSLQRRHRWG
;
A
#
# COMPACT_ATOMS: atom_id res chain seq x y z
N VAL A 1 16.52 -4.03 -11.26
CA VAL A 1 15.50 -2.94 -11.32
C VAL A 1 14.26 -3.51 -11.98
N LEU A 2 13.16 -3.69 -11.22
CA LEU A 2 11.94 -4.35 -11.71
C LEU A 2 11.32 -3.67 -12.95
N LEU A 3 11.61 -2.38 -13.15
CA LEU A 3 11.17 -1.59 -14.31
C LEU A 3 12.13 -1.65 -15.52
N GLY A 4 13.29 -2.29 -15.40
CA GLY A 4 14.44 -2.05 -16.29
C GLY A 4 14.26 -2.43 -17.77
N GLN A 5 13.19 -3.13 -18.15
CA GLN A 5 12.89 -3.50 -19.54
C GLN A 5 11.46 -3.15 -19.98
N SER A 6 10.63 -2.55 -19.12
CA SER A 6 9.27 -2.14 -19.51
C SER A 6 9.21 -0.63 -19.69
N SER A 7 8.86 -0.19 -20.89
CA SER A 7 8.62 1.21 -21.20
C SER A 7 7.32 1.76 -20.60
N ASP A 8 6.48 0.90 -20.02
CA ASP A 8 5.15 1.28 -19.50
C ASP A 8 4.91 0.85 -18.03
N GLY A 9 5.99 0.53 -17.33
CA GLY A 9 5.93 0.18 -15.91
C GLY A 9 5.64 1.40 -15.04
N ILE A 10 4.84 1.20 -13.99
CA ILE A 10 4.43 2.25 -13.05
C ILE A 10 4.56 1.79 -11.61
N VAL A 11 4.93 2.72 -10.72
CA VAL A 11 5.05 2.49 -9.28
C VAL A 11 4.01 3.32 -8.54
N PHE A 12 3.32 2.70 -7.60
CA PHE A 12 2.33 3.34 -6.74
C PHE A 12 2.70 3.16 -5.28
N SER A 13 2.85 4.27 -4.56
CA SER A 13 3.04 4.29 -3.12
C SER A 13 1.95 5.11 -2.43
N THR A 14 1.54 4.68 -1.24
CA THR A 14 0.61 5.44 -0.40
C THR A 14 1.24 6.77 0.04
N ASP A 15 2.56 6.80 0.22
CA ASP A 15 3.29 8.02 0.60
C ASP A 15 3.23 9.13 -0.46
N ASP A 16 2.94 8.80 -1.73
CA ASP A 16 2.71 9.79 -2.77
C ASP A 16 1.58 10.78 -2.39
N TYR A 17 0.62 10.36 -1.56
CA TYR A 17 -0.52 11.17 -1.15
C TYR A 17 -0.12 12.34 -0.26
N PHE A 18 0.94 12.14 0.54
CA PHE A 18 1.42 13.09 1.53
C PHE A 18 2.49 14.03 0.98
N ARG A 19 2.86 13.89 -0.31
CA ARG A 19 3.76 14.81 -0.99
C ARG A 19 3.01 16.07 -1.40
N GLN A 20 3.64 17.22 -1.18
CA GLN A 20 3.13 18.51 -1.63
C GLN A 20 3.22 18.62 -3.16
N GLN A 21 2.38 19.46 -3.76
CA GLN A 21 2.32 19.64 -5.22
C GLN A 21 3.62 20.17 -5.83
N ASP A 22 4.44 20.86 -5.05
CA ASP A 22 5.74 21.36 -5.47
C ASP A 22 6.84 20.28 -5.51
N GLY A 23 6.55 19.08 -4.97
CA GLY A 23 7.48 17.96 -4.90
C GLY A 23 8.53 18.06 -3.79
N TYR A 24 8.53 19.11 -2.97
CA TYR A 24 9.59 19.36 -1.96
C TYR A 24 9.13 19.15 -0.52
N GLY A 25 7.82 19.10 -0.25
CA GLY A 25 7.29 18.86 1.09
C GLY A 25 6.65 17.48 1.26
N TYR A 26 6.79 16.89 2.46
CA TYR A 26 6.06 15.71 2.91
C TYR A 26 5.38 16.01 4.25
N THR A 27 4.05 15.86 4.31
CA THR A 27 3.28 16.12 5.53
C THR A 27 2.41 14.91 5.85
N TYR A 28 2.96 13.98 6.64
CA TYR A 28 2.20 12.83 7.11
C TYR A 28 1.04 13.25 8.02
N ASN A 29 -0.15 12.74 7.73
CA ASN A 29 -1.31 12.89 8.60
C ASN A 29 -2.04 11.55 8.73
N ALA A 30 -1.93 10.95 9.91
CA ALA A 30 -2.58 9.66 10.21
C ALA A 30 -4.10 9.69 10.00
N ALA A 31 -4.76 10.86 10.15
CA ALA A 31 -6.20 10.99 9.92
C ALA A 31 -6.61 10.80 8.46
N HIS A 32 -5.67 10.98 7.52
CA HIS A 32 -5.88 10.81 6.08
C HIS A 32 -5.33 9.47 5.57
N LEU A 33 -4.79 8.61 6.43
CA LEU A 33 -4.16 7.35 5.99
C LEU A 33 -5.15 6.42 5.27
N GLY A 34 -6.41 6.37 5.71
CA GLY A 34 -7.46 5.64 5.00
C GLY A 34 -7.71 6.18 3.59
N ASP A 35 -7.88 7.52 3.48
CA ASP A 35 -8.09 8.19 2.19
C ASP A 35 -6.89 8.01 1.25
N ALA A 36 -5.66 8.02 1.80
CA ALA A 36 -4.43 7.79 1.05
C ALA A 36 -4.36 6.36 0.49
N HIS A 37 -4.74 5.35 1.28
CA HIS A 37 -4.81 3.96 0.80
C HIS A 37 -5.88 3.79 -0.27
N ASP A 38 -7.09 4.32 -0.08
CA ASP A 38 -8.17 4.27 -1.08
C ASP A 38 -7.75 4.94 -2.40
N TRP A 39 -7.04 6.06 -2.30
CA TRP A 39 -6.50 6.76 -3.47
C TRP A 39 -5.40 5.94 -4.18
N ASN A 40 -4.50 5.29 -3.44
CA ASN A 40 -3.48 4.40 -4.03
C ASN A 40 -4.11 3.20 -4.74
N GLN A 41 -5.11 2.55 -4.11
CA GLN A 41 -5.85 1.44 -4.69
C GLN A 41 -6.56 1.83 -5.99
N LYS A 42 -7.23 2.99 -6.02
CA LYS A 42 -7.91 3.48 -7.23
C LYS A 42 -6.95 3.71 -8.40
N ARG A 43 -5.78 4.31 -8.14
CA ARG A 43 -4.75 4.55 -9.17
C ARG A 43 -4.16 3.24 -9.70
N ALA A 44 -3.84 2.30 -8.80
CA ALA A 44 -3.37 0.98 -9.19
C ALA A 44 -4.41 0.22 -10.04
N LYS A 45 -5.68 0.23 -9.62
CA LYS A 45 -6.79 -0.37 -10.38
C LYS A 45 -6.90 0.23 -11.78
N GLN A 46 -6.89 1.55 -11.88
CA GLN A 46 -6.97 2.25 -13.15
C GLN A 46 -5.80 1.90 -14.08
N ALA A 47 -4.58 1.80 -13.55
CA ALA A 47 -3.42 1.39 -14.34
C ALA A 47 -3.55 -0.06 -14.85
N MET A 48 -4.02 -0.98 -14.01
CA MET A 48 -4.27 -2.36 -14.42
C MET A 48 -5.36 -2.45 -15.49
N GLU A 49 -6.44 -1.67 -15.35
CA GLU A 49 -7.53 -1.54 -16.35
C GLU A 49 -7.03 -1.00 -17.69
N GLN A 50 -6.02 -0.13 -17.67
CA GLN A 50 -5.37 0.43 -18.87
C GLN A 50 -4.31 -0.50 -19.48
N GLY A 51 -4.06 -1.66 -18.88
CA GLY A 51 -3.05 -2.62 -19.37
C GLY A 51 -1.60 -2.25 -19.05
N LYS A 52 -1.36 -1.33 -18.10
CA LYS A 52 0.00 -0.94 -17.68
C LYS A 52 0.74 -2.13 -17.10
N SER A 53 2.01 -2.34 -17.46
CA SER A 53 2.78 -3.47 -16.95
C SER A 53 4.28 -3.18 -16.92
N PRO A 54 5.00 -3.50 -15.82
CA PRO A 54 4.46 -3.97 -14.55
C PRO A 54 3.81 -2.83 -13.75
N VAL A 55 2.82 -3.17 -12.92
CA VAL A 55 2.31 -2.28 -11.86
C VAL A 55 2.97 -2.70 -10.55
N ILE A 56 3.76 -1.82 -9.94
CA ILE A 56 4.47 -2.06 -8.69
C ILE A 56 3.75 -1.31 -7.56
N ILE A 57 3.41 -2.03 -6.50
CA ILE A 57 2.82 -1.45 -5.28
C ILE A 57 3.92 -1.34 -4.22
N ASP A 58 4.51 -0.15 -4.11
CA ASP A 58 5.62 0.17 -3.19
C ASP A 58 5.08 0.65 -1.83
N ASN A 59 4.41 -0.28 -1.15
CA ASN A 59 3.95 -0.12 0.22
C ASN A 59 4.66 -1.14 1.10
N THR A 60 4.65 -0.91 2.41
CA THR A 60 5.27 -1.84 3.38
C THR A 60 4.63 -3.23 3.38
N ASN A 61 3.31 -3.32 3.15
CA ASN A 61 2.57 -4.57 2.98
C ASN A 61 2.93 -5.66 4.02
N THR A 62 2.93 -5.27 5.29
CA THR A 62 3.32 -6.14 6.41
C THR A 62 2.31 -7.26 6.69
N GLN A 63 1.05 -7.10 6.26
CA GLN A 63 -0.04 -8.05 6.47
C GLN A 63 -0.78 -8.33 5.15
N ALA A 64 -1.21 -9.56 4.94
CA ALA A 64 -1.85 -10.02 3.71
C ALA A 64 -3.10 -9.22 3.32
N TRP A 65 -3.90 -8.77 4.29
CA TRP A 65 -5.10 -7.98 4.03
C TRP A 65 -4.81 -6.62 3.38
N GLU A 66 -3.61 -6.07 3.59
CA GLU A 66 -3.17 -4.80 2.97
C GLU A 66 -2.96 -4.97 1.45
N MET A 67 -2.58 -6.18 1.03
CA MET A 67 -2.30 -6.54 -0.37
C MET A 67 -3.56 -6.96 -1.15
N LYS A 68 -4.56 -7.49 -0.45
CA LYS A 68 -5.79 -8.06 -1.03
C LYS A 68 -6.47 -7.20 -2.11
N PRO A 69 -6.74 -5.89 -1.93
CA PRO A 69 -7.41 -5.09 -2.95
C PRO A 69 -6.63 -4.98 -4.27
N TYR A 70 -5.29 -5.06 -4.22
CA TYR A 70 -4.46 -5.05 -5.43
C TYR A 70 -4.46 -6.41 -6.11
N VAL A 71 -4.37 -7.49 -5.33
CA VAL A 71 -4.35 -8.87 -5.84
C VAL A 71 -5.70 -9.22 -6.48
N GLU A 72 -6.82 -8.82 -5.88
CA GLU A 72 -8.16 -9.02 -6.45
C GLU A 72 -8.28 -8.44 -7.86
N VAL A 73 -7.89 -7.17 -8.05
CA VAL A 73 -7.93 -6.52 -9.36
C VAL A 73 -6.94 -7.16 -10.33
N ALA A 74 -5.72 -7.49 -9.87
CA ALA A 74 -4.71 -8.12 -10.71
C ALA A 74 -5.21 -9.45 -11.29
N LEU A 75 -5.83 -10.29 -10.46
CA LEU A 75 -6.42 -11.56 -10.90
C LEU A 75 -7.60 -11.34 -11.86
N GLU A 76 -8.49 -10.39 -11.57
CA GLU A 76 -9.61 -10.03 -12.45
C GLU A 76 -9.14 -9.59 -13.85
N LYS A 77 -8.01 -8.87 -13.91
CA LYS A 77 -7.43 -8.37 -15.16
C LYS A 77 -6.39 -9.32 -15.80
N GLY A 78 -6.19 -10.51 -15.24
CA GLY A 78 -5.30 -11.53 -15.80
C GLY A 78 -3.80 -11.27 -15.60
N TYR A 79 -3.41 -10.47 -14.61
CA TYR A 79 -2.01 -10.22 -14.28
C TYR A 79 -1.40 -11.39 -13.51
N ARG A 80 -0.10 -11.63 -13.73
CA ARG A 80 0.73 -12.41 -12.81
C ARG A 80 1.04 -11.55 -11.59
N VAL A 81 0.82 -12.11 -10.40
CA VAL A 81 1.15 -11.46 -9.12
C VAL A 81 2.44 -12.07 -8.57
N GLU A 82 3.35 -11.20 -8.15
CA GLU A 82 4.60 -11.56 -7.48
C GLU A 82 4.75 -10.74 -6.19
N PHE A 83 5.24 -11.40 -5.15
CA PHE A 83 5.56 -10.78 -3.87
C PHE A 83 7.08 -10.68 -3.75
N HIS A 84 7.58 -9.48 -3.49
CA HIS A 84 9.00 -9.20 -3.37
C HIS A 84 9.28 -8.59 -2.00
N GLU A 85 10.12 -9.26 -1.22
CA GLU A 85 10.65 -8.72 0.03
C GLU A 85 12.06 -8.15 -0.20
N PRO A 86 12.49 -7.15 0.59
CA PRO A 86 13.88 -6.75 0.62
C PRO A 86 14.79 -7.93 1.00
N ASP A 87 15.77 -8.26 0.16
CA ASP A 87 16.81 -9.24 0.50
C ASP A 87 17.98 -8.52 1.17
N THR A 88 17.75 -8.11 2.42
CA THR A 88 18.74 -7.38 3.20
C THR A 88 18.85 -8.01 4.58
N TRP A 89 20.08 -8.05 5.10
CA TRP A 89 20.35 -8.62 6.42
C TRP A 89 19.64 -7.86 7.56
N TRP A 90 19.27 -6.60 7.33
CA TRP A 90 18.61 -5.72 8.30
C TRP A 90 17.09 -5.68 8.18
N LYS A 91 16.46 -6.47 7.29
CA LYS A 91 15.01 -6.36 7.01
C LYS A 91 14.09 -6.59 8.22
N PHE A 92 14.61 -7.22 9.27
CA PHE A 92 13.90 -7.46 10.52
C PHE A 92 14.60 -6.87 11.75
N ASP A 93 15.57 -5.96 11.55
CA ASP A 93 16.29 -5.29 12.63
C ASP A 93 15.64 -3.91 12.90
N PRO A 94 14.94 -3.72 14.03
CA PRO A 94 14.24 -2.47 14.32
C PRO A 94 15.17 -1.25 14.37
N GLU A 95 16.42 -1.41 14.84
CA GLU A 95 17.37 -0.30 14.96
C GLU A 95 17.89 0.12 13.59
N GLU A 96 18.23 -0.86 12.75
CA GLU A 96 18.72 -0.57 11.40
C GLU A 96 17.61 -0.03 10.49
N LEU A 97 16.36 -0.46 10.68
CA LEU A 97 15.18 0.08 10.01
C LEU A 97 14.87 1.51 10.47
N GLU A 98 15.00 1.82 11.77
CA GLU A 98 14.83 3.18 12.27
C GLU A 98 15.84 4.14 11.62
N LYS A 99 17.12 3.76 11.57
CA LYS A 99 18.18 4.58 10.96
C LYS A 99 17.99 4.81 9.45
N ARG A 100 17.34 3.89 8.74
CA ARG A 100 17.22 3.91 7.27
C ARG A 100 15.89 4.44 6.76
N ASN A 101 14.85 4.48 7.58
CA ASN A 101 13.54 4.93 7.11
C ASN A 101 13.55 6.43 6.83
N LYS A 102 12.79 6.84 5.80
CA LYS A 102 12.77 8.22 5.30
C LYS A 102 11.71 9.09 5.98
N HIS A 103 10.89 8.50 6.85
CA HIS A 103 9.67 9.14 7.38
C HIS A 103 9.72 9.32 8.90
N GLY A 104 10.87 9.09 9.54
CA GLY A 104 11.04 9.22 10.98
C GLY A 104 10.18 8.25 11.79
N VAL A 105 9.87 7.08 11.24
CA VAL A 105 9.14 6.03 11.96
C VAL A 105 10.02 5.54 13.10
N THR A 106 9.52 5.65 14.34
CA THR A 106 10.29 5.29 15.53
C THR A 106 10.50 3.78 15.63
N ARG A 107 11.55 3.36 16.32
CA ARG A 107 11.86 1.96 16.61
C ARG A 107 10.69 1.24 17.26
N GLU A 108 9.98 1.87 18.19
CA GLU A 108 8.81 1.28 18.86
C GLU A 108 7.70 0.98 17.86
N LYS A 109 7.48 1.89 16.91
CA LYS A 109 6.47 1.68 15.86
C LYS A 109 6.89 0.59 14.89
N ILE A 110 8.18 0.53 14.54
CA ILE A 110 8.75 -0.53 13.70
C ILE A 110 8.63 -1.89 14.40
N ALA A 111 8.92 -1.99 15.69
CA ALA A 111 8.75 -3.21 16.47
C ALA A 111 7.29 -3.69 16.43
N GLN A 112 6.32 -2.80 16.60
CA GLN A 112 4.89 -3.13 16.44
C GLN A 112 4.53 -3.57 15.01
N MET A 113 5.21 -3.06 13.98
CA MET A 113 5.01 -3.48 12.59
C MET A 113 5.57 -4.88 12.35
N LEU A 114 6.74 -5.18 12.92
CA LEU A 114 7.39 -6.49 12.82
C LEU A 114 6.64 -7.58 13.59
N GLU A 115 6.06 -7.25 14.75
CA GLU A 115 5.28 -8.20 15.56
C GLU A 115 4.07 -8.77 14.80
N ARG A 116 3.48 -7.97 13.90
CA ARG A 116 2.34 -8.37 13.05
C ARG A 116 2.75 -8.72 11.61
N TYR A 117 4.05 -8.85 11.34
CA TYR A 117 4.54 -9.18 10.01
C TYR A 117 4.15 -10.60 9.65
N GLU A 118 3.49 -10.78 8.51
CA GLU A 118 3.10 -12.09 8.01
C GLU A 118 4.14 -12.62 7.00
N TYR A 119 4.62 -13.84 7.24
CA TYR A 119 5.65 -14.48 6.42
C TYR A 119 5.05 -15.35 5.33
N GLN A 120 5.87 -15.64 4.30
CA GLN A 120 5.54 -16.59 3.22
C GLN A 120 4.22 -16.26 2.50
N ILE A 121 4.03 -14.97 2.20
CA ILE A 121 2.84 -14.48 1.51
C ILE A 121 2.65 -15.22 0.17
N SER A 122 1.40 -15.60 -0.09
CA SER A 122 0.96 -16.23 -1.32
C SER A 122 -0.43 -15.73 -1.70
N ILE A 123 -0.81 -15.94 -2.97
CA ILE A 123 -2.15 -15.54 -3.46
C ILE A 123 -3.26 -16.14 -2.58
N PRO A 124 -3.27 -17.46 -2.24
CA PRO A 124 -4.30 -18.00 -1.36
C PRO A 124 -4.34 -17.34 0.03
N ILE A 125 -3.19 -17.04 0.63
CA ILE A 125 -3.13 -16.36 1.93
C ILE A 125 -3.76 -14.96 1.82
N VAL A 126 -3.39 -14.20 0.80
CA VAL A 126 -3.94 -12.86 0.55
C VAL A 126 -5.44 -12.92 0.31
N MET A 127 -5.92 -13.81 -0.55
CA MET A 127 -7.34 -13.89 -0.88
C MET A 127 -8.20 -14.34 0.32
N ASN A 128 -7.66 -15.16 1.23
CA ASN A 128 -8.36 -15.59 2.44
C ASN A 128 -8.20 -14.63 3.64
N SER A 129 -7.37 -13.59 3.52
CA SER A 129 -7.15 -12.61 4.59
C SER A 129 -8.36 -11.71 4.83
N VAL A 130 -8.48 -11.20 6.05
CA VAL A 130 -9.56 -10.31 6.51
C VAL A 130 -8.95 -9.11 7.23
N ALA A 131 -9.37 -7.90 6.87
CA ALA A 131 -8.94 -6.68 7.54
C ALA A 131 -9.46 -6.66 8.99
N PRO A 132 -8.66 -6.19 9.96
CA PRO A 132 -9.07 -6.21 11.35
C PRO A 132 -10.25 -5.25 11.62
N PRO A 133 -11.12 -5.52 12.62
CA PRO A 133 -12.39 -4.80 12.82
C PRO A 133 -12.25 -3.29 12.97
N HIS A 134 -11.16 -2.83 13.60
CA HIS A 134 -10.87 -1.41 13.81
C HIS A 134 -10.51 -0.65 12.52
N LYS A 135 -10.26 -1.35 11.41
CA LYS A 135 -10.11 -0.75 10.07
C LYS A 135 -11.44 -0.66 9.33
N ASN A 136 -12.46 -1.40 9.77
CA ASN A 136 -13.73 -1.55 9.09
C ASN A 136 -14.82 -0.57 9.57
N THR A 137 -14.44 0.46 10.33
CA THR A 137 -15.34 1.56 10.68
C THR A 137 -15.54 2.43 9.44
N GLN A 138 -16.38 1.96 8.52
CA GLN A 138 -16.92 2.77 7.44
C GLN A 138 -17.45 4.06 8.08
N ARG A 139 -16.82 5.20 7.77
CA ARG A 139 -17.44 6.50 8.00
C ARG A 139 -18.77 6.47 7.23
N PRO A 140 -19.93 6.73 7.85
CA PRO A 140 -21.17 6.82 7.09
C PRO A 140 -20.94 7.82 5.98
N SER A 141 -21.22 7.40 4.74
CA SER A 141 -21.19 8.27 3.58
C SER A 141 -21.95 9.54 3.95
N LEU A 142 -21.27 10.69 3.94
CA LEU A 142 -21.96 11.96 3.92
C LEU A 142 -22.68 12.02 2.57
N GLN A 143 -23.85 11.38 2.49
CA GLN A 143 -24.82 11.66 1.46
C GLN A 143 -25.09 13.16 1.58
N ARG A 144 -24.55 13.91 0.62
CA ARG A 144 -24.96 15.28 0.33
C ARG A 144 -26.47 15.27 0.34
N ARG A 145 -27.08 15.84 1.38
CA ARG A 145 -28.49 16.19 1.37
C ARG A 145 -28.67 17.14 0.20
N HIS A 146 -29.19 16.63 -0.92
CA HIS A 146 -29.83 17.45 -1.92
C HIS A 146 -30.95 18.21 -1.21
N ARG A 147 -30.73 19.51 -0.99
CA ARG A 147 -31.77 20.47 -0.63
C ARG A 147 -32.61 20.67 -1.89
N TRP A 148 -33.83 20.16 -1.87
CA TRP A 148 -34.88 20.47 -2.83
C TRP A 148 -35.51 21.82 -2.50
N GLY A 149 -36.00 22.51 -3.53
CA GLY A 149 -37.11 23.47 -3.47
C GLY A 149 -36.74 24.89 -3.09
#